data_AF-A0AAV4M6P1-F1
#
_entry.id   AF-A0AAV4M6P1-F1
#
_cell.length_a   1.000
_cell.length_b   1.000
_cell.length_c   1.000
_cell.angle_alpha   90.00
_cell.angle_beta   90.00
_cell.angle_gamma   90.00
#
_symmetry.space_group_name_H-M   'P 1'
#
loop_
_entity.id
_entity.type
_entity.pdbx_description
1 polymer ?
#
loop_
_entity_poly.entity_id
_entity_poly.type
_entity_poly.pdbx_seq_one_letter_code
_entity_poly.pdbx_strand_id
1 'polypeptide(L)'
;MGKKQFKNYALLNGLPVADMSKEQLDGYIFQLQQEVEHEREERNYYQLERDKIQLFWEVTKHQLEEKDAILQLKNTEIDEAALTHLAEIKLYKQKMKHIMFECQQHIDEK
;
A
#
# COMPACT_ATOMS: atom_id res chain seq x y z
N MET A 1 -16.48 42.41 -53.21
CA MET A 1 -15.77 41.23 -52.67
C MET A 1 -16.34 40.91 -51.30
N GLY A 2 -17.08 39.81 -51.18
CA GLY A 2 -18.04 39.56 -50.09
C GLY A 2 -17.41 39.22 -48.74
N LYS A 3 -18.03 39.73 -47.67
CA LYS A 3 -17.77 39.31 -46.29
C LYS A 3 -18.23 37.86 -46.13
N LYS A 4 -17.29 36.92 -45.98
CA LYS A 4 -17.61 35.54 -45.59
C LYS A 4 -18.08 35.56 -44.14
N GLN A 5 -19.39 35.47 -43.93
CA GLN A 5 -19.97 35.20 -42.62
C GLN A 5 -19.70 33.71 -42.29
N PHE A 6 -18.71 33.45 -41.43
CA PHE A 6 -18.59 32.16 -40.77
C PHE A 6 -19.73 32.05 -39.75
N LYS A 7 -20.89 31.55 -40.18
CA LYS A 7 -21.91 31.09 -39.25
C LYS A 7 -21.46 29.73 -38.71
N ASN A 8 -20.74 29.76 -37.59
CA ASN A 8 -20.62 28.59 -36.71
C ASN A 8 -22.03 28.31 -36.18
N TYR A 9 -22.80 27.52 -36.92
CA TYR A 9 -23.98 26.89 -36.35
C TYR A 9 -23.45 25.82 -35.41
N ALA A 10 -23.65 25.98 -34.10
CA ALA A 10 -23.48 24.88 -33.18
C ALA A 10 -24.37 23.73 -33.72
N LEU A 11 -23.74 22.64 -34.12
CA LEU A 11 -24.42 21.44 -34.57
C LEU A 11 -24.71 20.61 -33.33
N LEU A 12 -25.97 20.26 -33.13
CA LEU A 12 -26.43 19.46 -32.00
C LEU A 12 -27.03 18.18 -32.56
N ASN A 13 -26.39 17.03 -32.30
CA ASN A 13 -26.74 15.73 -32.89
C ASN A 13 -26.86 15.75 -34.44
N GLY A 14 -26.06 16.59 -35.11
CA GLY A 14 -26.03 16.71 -36.57
C GLY A 14 -27.09 17.64 -37.17
N LEU A 15 -27.95 18.27 -36.37
CA LEU A 15 -28.88 19.32 -36.82
C LEU A 15 -28.38 20.71 -36.44
N PRO A 16 -28.60 21.75 -37.29
CA PRO A 16 -28.36 23.13 -36.90
C PRO A 16 -29.29 23.51 -35.75
N VAL A 17 -28.75 24.04 -34.65
CA VAL A 17 -29.55 24.53 -33.50
C VAL A 17 -30.62 25.55 -33.91
N ALA A 18 -30.42 26.25 -35.04
CA ALA A 18 -31.37 27.21 -35.58
C ALA A 18 -32.68 26.58 -36.11
N ASP A 19 -32.68 25.28 -36.44
CA ASP A 19 -33.82 24.58 -37.03
C ASP A 19 -34.61 23.75 -35.98
N MET A 20 -34.21 23.80 -34.71
CA MET A 20 -34.85 23.04 -33.62
C MET A 20 -36.01 23.81 -32.97
N SER A 21 -37.07 23.10 -32.60
CA SER A 21 -38.16 23.69 -31.80
C SER A 21 -37.72 23.96 -30.36
N LYS A 22 -38.43 24.86 -29.67
CA LYS A 22 -38.17 25.15 -28.26
C LYS A 22 -38.24 23.89 -27.39
N GLU A 23 -39.25 23.04 -27.61
CA GLU A 23 -39.39 21.78 -26.84
C GLU A 23 -38.25 20.80 -27.11
N GLN A 24 -37.75 20.75 -28.35
CA GLN A 24 -36.59 19.91 -28.69
C GLN A 24 -35.31 20.41 -28.01
N LEU A 25 -35.11 21.73 -27.94
CA LEU A 25 -33.99 22.34 -27.23
C LEU A 25 -34.08 22.12 -25.72
N ASP A 26 -35.26 22.30 -25.12
CA ASP A 26 -35.48 22.07 -23.69
C ASP A 26 -35.25 20.59 -23.31
N GLY A 27 -35.75 19.66 -24.12
CA GLY A 27 -35.50 18.22 -23.94
C GLY A 27 -34.03 17.84 -24.05
N TYR A 28 -33.30 18.46 -24.96
CA TYR A 28 -31.86 18.23 -25.11
C TYR A 28 -31.05 18.83 -23.95
N ILE A 29 -31.40 20.04 -23.49
CA ILE A 29 -30.78 20.63 -22.29
C ILE A 29 -30.95 19.68 -21.09
N PHE A 30 -32.14 19.10 -20.95
CA PHE A 30 -32.41 18.13 -19.89
C PHE A 30 -31.57 16.84 -20.03
N GLN A 31 -31.42 16.31 -21.25
CA GLN A 31 -30.55 15.16 -21.51
C GLN A 31 -29.08 15.46 -21.17
N LEU A 32 -28.55 16.60 -21.62
CA LEU A 32 -27.18 17.01 -21.28
C LEU A 32 -26.98 17.19 -19.77
N GLN A 33 -27.98 17.72 -19.07
CA GLN A 33 -27.90 17.85 -17.61
C GLN A 33 -27.82 16.48 -16.94
N GLN A 34 -28.59 15.48 -17.41
CA GLN A 34 -28.47 14.12 -16.91
C GLN A 34 -27.12 13.49 -17.23
N GLU A 35 -26.62 13.65 -18.46
CA GLU A 35 -25.30 13.13 -18.84
C GLU A 35 -24.19 13.73 -17.98
N VAL A 36 -24.23 15.05 -17.75
CA VAL A 36 -23.26 15.72 -16.87
C VAL A 36 -23.36 15.23 -15.42
N GLU A 37 -24.56 14.97 -14.92
CA GLU A 37 -24.71 14.45 -13.55
C GLU A 37 -24.23 13.00 -13.45
N HIS A 38 -24.54 12.16 -14.44
CA HIS A 38 -24.03 10.80 -14.53
C HIS A 38 -22.50 10.77 -14.58
N GLU A 39 -21.87 11.58 -15.43
CA GLU A 39 -20.41 11.67 -15.50
C GLU A 39 -19.81 12.16 -14.18
N ARG A 40 -20.49 13.05 -13.45
CA ARG A 40 -20.06 13.49 -12.11
C ARG A 40 -20.12 12.36 -11.09
N GLU A 41 -21.20 11.58 -11.09
CA GLU A 41 -21.37 10.42 -10.23
C GLU A 41 -20.31 9.35 -10.53
N GLU A 42 -20.09 9.03 -11.80
CA GLU A 42 -19.04 8.08 -12.22
C GLU A 42 -17.66 8.56 -11.80
N ARG A 43 -17.32 9.83 -12.06
CA ARG A 43 -16.03 10.40 -11.63
C ARG A 43 -15.86 10.28 -10.12
N ASN A 44 -16.90 10.57 -9.34
CA ASN A 44 -16.87 10.44 -7.88
C ASN A 44 -16.67 8.98 -7.45
N TYR A 45 -17.37 8.05 -8.09
CA TYR A 45 -17.22 6.62 -7.84
C TYR A 45 -15.78 6.15 -8.08
N TYR A 46 -15.20 6.46 -9.24
CA TYR A 46 -13.81 6.08 -9.55
C TYR A 46 -12.79 6.76 -8.63
N GLN A 47 -13.08 7.99 -8.20
CA GLN A 47 -12.26 8.71 -7.24
C GLN A 47 -12.23 7.98 -5.88
N LEU A 48 -13.38 7.54 -5.38
CA LEU A 48 -13.47 6.76 -4.13
C LEU A 48 -12.80 5.40 -4.24
N GLU A 49 -13.01 4.67 -5.36
CA GLU A 49 -12.35 3.37 -5.56
C GLU A 49 -10.83 3.52 -5.66
N ARG A 50 -10.33 4.57 -6.32
CA ARG A 50 -8.89 4.87 -6.36
C ARG A 50 -8.33 5.14 -4.96
N ASP A 51 -9.01 5.98 -4.18
CA ASP A 51 -8.55 6.34 -2.83
C ASP A 51 -8.59 5.11 -1.89
N LYS A 52 -9.56 4.22 -2.07
CA LYS A 52 -9.65 2.94 -1.38
C LYS A 52 -8.49 2.00 -1.73
N ILE A 53 -8.16 1.87 -3.01
CA ILE A 53 -7.01 1.08 -3.47
C ILE A 53 -5.71 1.65 -2.90
N GLN A 54 -5.56 2.98 -2.93
CA GLN A 54 -4.41 3.66 -2.35
C GLN A 54 -4.27 3.36 -0.86
N LEU A 55 -5.37 3.46 -0.10
CA LEU A 55 -5.37 3.13 1.33
C LEU A 55 -4.98 1.66 1.59
N PHE A 56 -5.53 0.72 0.81
CA PHE A 56 -5.14 -0.69 0.94
C PHE A 56 -3.66 -0.89 0.68
N TRP A 57 -3.12 -0.27 -0.38
CA TRP A 57 -1.71 -0.36 -0.70
C TRP A 57 -0.83 0.20 0.43
N GLU A 58 -1.17 1.37 0.99
CA GLU A 58 -0.44 1.97 2.10
C GLU A 58 -0.45 1.09 3.35
N VAL A 59 -1.63 0.57 3.72
CA VAL A 59 -1.78 -0.32 4.88
C VAL A 59 -0.99 -1.60 4.68
N THR A 60 -1.13 -2.27 3.53
CA THR A 60 -0.43 -3.52 3.27
C THR A 60 1.08 -3.32 3.17
N LYS A 61 1.54 -2.19 2.62
CA LYS A 61 2.96 -1.83 2.60
C LYS A 61 3.52 -1.65 4.02
N HIS A 62 2.83 -0.90 4.87
CA HIS A 62 3.24 -0.72 6.26
C HIS A 62 3.27 -2.05 7.02
N GLN A 63 2.25 -2.89 6.82
CA GLN A 63 2.21 -4.22 7.43
C GLN A 63 3.38 -5.10 6.98
N LEU A 64 3.78 -5.03 5.70
CA LEU A 64 4.95 -5.76 5.20
C LEU A 64 6.24 -5.27 5.86
N GLU A 65 6.44 -3.95 5.90
CA GLU A 65 7.63 -3.34 6.53
C GLU A 65 7.74 -3.70 8.03
N GLU A 66 6.60 -3.70 8.75
CA GLU A 66 6.55 -4.12 10.15
C GLU A 66 6.93 -5.61 10.31
N LYS A 67 6.41 -6.49 9.45
CA LYS A 67 6.72 -7.93 9.50
C LYS A 67 8.18 -8.21 9.19
N ASP A 68 8.75 -7.51 8.21
CA ASP A 68 10.16 -7.63 7.88
C ASP A 68 11.04 -7.17 9.06
N ALA A 69 10.69 -6.05 9.71
CA ALA A 69 11.41 -5.58 10.90
C ALA A 69 11.34 -6.60 12.06
N ILE A 70 10.16 -7.21 12.29
CA ILE A 70 10.00 -8.27 13.29
C ILE A 70 10.86 -9.49 12.96
N LEU A 71 10.91 -9.90 11.68
CA LEU A 71 11.74 -11.03 11.26
C LEU A 71 13.23 -10.76 11.50
N GLN A 72 13.71 -9.55 11.20
CA GLN A 72 15.09 -9.17 11.48
C GLN A 72 15.38 -9.20 12.98
N LEU A 73 14.48 -8.66 13.81
CA LEU A 73 14.62 -8.72 15.26
C LEU A 73 14.70 -10.16 15.75
N LYS A 74 13.82 -11.05 15.25
CA LYS A 74 13.85 -12.47 15.63
C LYS A 74 15.12 -13.20 15.21
N ASN A 75 15.69 -12.89 14.05
CA ASN A 75 16.99 -13.44 13.67
C ASN A 75 18.09 -13.00 14.65
N THR A 76 18.12 -11.72 15.01
CA THR A 76 19.07 -11.21 16.01
C THR A 76 18.89 -11.89 17.37
N GLU A 77 17.64 -12.05 17.83
CA GLU A 77 17.35 -12.76 19.09
C GLU A 77 17.84 -14.22 19.05
N ILE A 78 17.69 -14.91 17.92
CA ILE A 78 18.18 -16.29 17.74
C ILE A 78 19.72 -16.32 17.81
N ASP A 79 20.40 -15.40 17.14
CA ASP A 79 21.85 -15.32 17.14
C ASP A 79 22.40 -15.01 18.55
N GLU A 80 21.77 -14.08 19.27
CA GLU A 80 22.12 -13.75 20.66
C GLU A 80 21.90 -14.93 21.61
N ALA A 81 20.78 -15.66 21.46
CA ALA A 81 20.51 -16.86 22.24
C ALA A 81 21.54 -17.96 21.97
N ALA A 82 21.93 -18.16 20.71
CA ALA A 82 22.95 -19.13 20.33
C ALA A 82 24.34 -18.77 20.92
N LEU A 83 24.71 -17.49 20.88
CA LEU A 83 25.96 -17.00 21.49
C LEU A 83 25.96 -17.18 23.00
N THR A 84 24.84 -16.86 23.66
CA THR A 84 24.67 -17.03 25.11
C THR A 84 24.81 -18.49 25.50
N HIS A 85 24.10 -19.39 24.80
CA HIS A 85 24.18 -20.82 25.04
C HIS A 85 25.61 -21.38 24.83
N LEU A 86 26.32 -20.90 23.80
CA LEU A 86 27.72 -21.28 23.59
C LEU A 86 28.63 -20.81 24.74
N ALA A 87 28.40 -19.61 25.28
CA ALA A 87 29.12 -19.10 26.43
C ALA A 87 28.86 -19.94 27.69
N GLU A 88 27.61 -20.35 27.92
CA GLU A 88 27.22 -21.23 29.02
C GLU A 88 27.92 -22.59 28.92
N ILE A 89 27.93 -23.22 27.75
CA ILE A 89 28.66 -24.47 27.51
C ILE A 89 30.15 -24.32 27.88
N LYS A 90 30.79 -23.22 27.46
CA LYS A 90 32.20 -22.95 27.78
C LYS A 90 32.41 -22.82 29.29
N LEU A 91 31.53 -22.09 29.98
CA LEU A 91 31.58 -21.94 31.43
C LEU A 91 31.43 -23.29 32.14
N TYR A 92 30.45 -24.11 31.75
CA TYR A 92 30.26 -25.44 32.33
C TYR A 92 31.45 -26.36 32.07
N LYS A 93 32.03 -26.32 30.86
CA LYS A 93 33.25 -27.07 30.55
C LYS A 93 34.43 -26.66 31.43
N GLN A 94 34.59 -25.37 31.72
CA GLN A 94 35.63 -24.87 32.62
C GLN A 94 35.38 -25.31 34.07
N LYS A 95 34.14 -25.20 34.56
CA LYS A 95 33.76 -25.67 35.90
C LYS A 95 34.06 -27.16 36.07
N MET A 96 33.73 -27.98 35.08
CA MET A 96 34.04 -29.42 35.10
C MET A 96 35.56 -29.67 35.21
N LYS A 97 36.36 -28.99 34.38
CA LYS A 97 37.83 -29.10 34.44
C LYS A 97 38.39 -28.74 35.82
N HIS A 98 37.86 -27.68 36.43
CA HIS A 98 38.27 -27.24 37.75
C HIS A 98 37.98 -28.30 38.81
N ILE A 99 36.76 -28.85 38.84
CA ILE A 99 36.39 -29.93 39.77
C ILE A 99 37.29 -31.16 39.58
N MET A 100 37.53 -31.57 38.33
CA MET A 100 38.42 -32.71 38.05
C MET A 100 39.85 -32.47 38.57
N PHE A 101 40.35 -31.24 38.42
CA PHE A 101 41.66 -30.86 38.94
C PHE A 101 41.68 -30.91 40.48
N GLU A 102 40.68 -30.34 41.15
CA GLU A 102 40.57 -30.38 42.62
C GLU A 102 40.49 -31.82 43.14
N CYS A 103 39.70 -32.68 42.50
CA CYS A 103 39.62 -34.10 42.85
C CYS A 103 40.98 -34.80 42.68
N GLN A 104 41.72 -34.52 41.61
CA GLN A 104 43.04 -35.11 41.39
C GLN A 104 44.04 -34.66 42.46
N GLN A 105 44.08 -33.36 42.77
CA GLN A 105 44.96 -32.85 43.84
C GLN A 105 44.63 -33.49 45.20
N HIS A 106 43.36 -33.63 45.54
CA HIS A 106 42.95 -34.31 46.77
C HIS A 106 43.33 -35.80 46.82
N ILE A 107 43.46 -36.47 45.67
CA ILE A 107 43.95 -37.85 45.60
C ILE A 107 45.48 -37.88 45.77
N ASP A 108 46.19 -36.96 45.11
CA ASP A 108 47.66 -36.89 45.14
C ASP A 108 48.22 -36.44 46.51
N GLU A 109 47.43 -35.70 47.30
CA GLU A 109 47.77 -35.27 48.67
C GLU A 109 47.57 -36.36 49.75
N LYS A 110 47.01 -37.52 49.41
CA LYS A 110 46.74 -38.65 50.32
C LYS A 110 47.72 -39.79 50.15
#